data_AF-A0A9D3RXZ4-F1
#
_entry.id   AF-A0A9D3RXZ4-F1
#
_cell.length_a   1.000
_cell.length_b   1.000
_cell.length_c   1.000
_cell.angle_alpha   90.00
_cell.angle_beta   90.00
_cell.angle_gamma   90.00
#
_symmetry.space_group_name_H-M   'P 1'
#
loop_
_entity.id
_entity.type
_entity.pdbx_description
1 polymer ?
#
loop_
_entity_poly.entity_id
_entity_poly.type
_entity_poly.pdbx_seq_one_letter_code
_entity_poly.pdbx_strand_id
1 'polypeptide(L)'
;MITSKNGAAAGRSREYEMAVALSVVDRAVGAIIGAAVADAAAQPLHWNYNLDKLKSILAQEPWPEFFPQSENPFYRRYTGQQSCYGDQAYVLLESLSECDGLNVEDLKQRTYKAFGPGSEYDTPVNDPYREKGGPRPQLPIEGPWRHASLKGFLKNVDAGKKETGCEDDQIDGIAKLAPIVARYAGKPELLEKVEDAIRVTQDSDLCIAETLAAARILEHYIMNGPDPRALDAVLKQLDDPNRKKPQELDRAVAGHLHQVKENLPKTPQELIPAVFTNA
;
A
#
# COMPACT_ATOMS: atom_id res chain seq x y z
N MET A 1 63.69 -31.16 -15.22
CA MET A 1 62.72 -30.29 -15.91
C MET A 1 61.38 -30.98 -15.86
N ILE A 2 60.44 -30.37 -15.16
CA ILE A 2 59.11 -30.94 -14.85
C ILE A 2 58.22 -30.78 -16.08
N THR A 3 57.64 -31.89 -16.53
CA THR A 3 56.53 -31.89 -17.47
C THR A 3 55.30 -32.55 -16.84
N SER A 4 54.15 -31.94 -17.13
CA SER A 4 52.78 -32.46 -17.06
C SER A 4 52.17 -32.77 -15.70
N LYS A 5 51.10 -32.04 -15.38
CA LYS A 5 49.77 -32.63 -15.09
C LYS A 5 48.67 -31.60 -15.38
N ASN A 6 47.92 -31.85 -16.46
CA ASN A 6 46.58 -31.30 -16.68
C ASN A 6 45.64 -31.79 -15.57
N GLY A 7 44.79 -30.89 -15.05
CA GLY A 7 43.74 -31.28 -14.10
C GLY A 7 42.79 -30.13 -13.76
N ALA A 8 41.59 -30.18 -14.35
CA ALA A 8 40.33 -29.70 -13.79
C ALA A 8 40.18 -28.21 -13.44
N ALA A 9 39.88 -27.37 -14.45
CA ALA A 9 39.36 -26.02 -14.23
C ALA A 9 38.24 -25.61 -15.23
N ALA A 10 37.45 -26.57 -15.70
CA ALA A 10 36.38 -26.30 -16.69
C ALA A 10 34.98 -26.79 -16.27
N GLY A 11 34.79 -27.17 -15.01
CA GLY A 11 33.52 -27.73 -14.52
C GLY A 11 32.79 -26.91 -13.45
N ARG A 12 33.37 -25.81 -12.94
CA ARG A 12 32.86 -25.10 -11.76
C ARG A 12 32.10 -23.79 -12.05
N SER A 13 31.91 -23.43 -13.32
CA SER A 13 31.37 -22.12 -13.71
C SER A 13 29.98 -22.15 -14.35
N ARG A 14 29.32 -23.32 -14.47
CA ARG A 14 27.95 -23.42 -15.02
C ARG A 14 26.86 -23.74 -14.00
N GLU A 15 27.22 -24.01 -12.74
CA GLU A 15 26.25 -24.33 -11.68
C GLU A 15 25.87 -23.12 -10.81
N TYR A 16 26.51 -21.95 -10.99
CA TYR A 16 26.33 -20.77 -10.13
C TYR A 16 25.37 -19.69 -10.67
N GLU A 17 24.60 -19.99 -11.71
CA GLU A 17 23.63 -19.04 -12.28
C GLU A 17 22.31 -19.71 -12.67
N MET A 18 21.88 -20.70 -11.89
CA MET A 18 20.45 -20.94 -11.74
C MET A 18 19.95 -19.90 -10.75
N ALA A 19 19.31 -18.84 -11.23
CA ALA A 19 18.53 -17.95 -10.37
C ALA A 19 17.59 -18.85 -9.53
N VAL A 20 17.86 -18.97 -8.23
CA VAL A 20 17.02 -19.76 -7.33
C VAL A 20 15.65 -19.11 -7.38
N ALA A 21 14.66 -19.83 -7.91
CA ALA A 21 13.30 -19.34 -7.94
C ALA A 21 12.86 -19.08 -6.49
N LEU A 22 12.52 -17.83 -6.18
CA LEU A 22 12.06 -17.44 -4.85
C LEU A 22 10.88 -18.32 -4.42
N SER A 23 10.83 -18.71 -3.15
CA SER A 23 9.68 -19.43 -2.61
C SER A 23 8.48 -18.49 -2.44
N VAL A 24 7.29 -19.05 -2.18
CA VAL A 24 6.11 -18.25 -1.80
C VAL A 24 6.40 -17.44 -0.54
N VAL A 25 7.13 -18.01 0.41
CA VAL A 25 7.52 -17.33 1.66
C VAL A 25 8.43 -16.14 1.38
N ASP A 26 9.45 -16.31 0.54
CA ASP A 26 10.37 -15.22 0.18
C ASP A 26 9.61 -14.07 -0.49
N ARG A 27 8.63 -14.38 -1.35
CA ARG A 27 7.79 -13.36 -2.00
C ARG A 27 6.83 -12.68 -1.02
N ALA A 28 6.27 -13.42 -0.07
CA ALA A 28 5.41 -12.85 0.98
C ALA A 28 6.20 -11.88 1.88
N VAL A 29 7.42 -12.27 2.27
CA VAL A 29 8.35 -11.39 3.00
C VAL A 29 8.74 -10.18 2.14
N GLY A 30 9.05 -10.40 0.87
CA GLY A 30 9.36 -9.36 -0.09
C GLY A 30 8.22 -8.35 -0.29
N ALA A 31 6.96 -8.79 -0.25
CA ALA A 31 5.80 -7.90 -0.31
C ALA A 31 5.74 -6.96 0.91
N ILE A 32 5.96 -7.48 2.12
CA ILE A 32 5.95 -6.68 3.35
C ILE A 32 7.11 -5.68 3.37
N ILE A 33 8.33 -6.16 3.13
CA ILE A 33 9.54 -5.31 3.14
C ILE A 33 9.47 -4.30 2.00
N GLY A 34 9.07 -4.72 0.81
CA GLY A 34 8.93 -3.85 -0.36
C GLY A 34 7.94 -2.73 -0.12
N ALA A 35 6.79 -3.02 0.49
CA ALA A 35 5.80 -1.99 0.85
C ALA A 35 6.38 -0.98 1.87
N ALA A 36 7.06 -1.45 2.93
CA ALA A 36 7.66 -0.58 3.94
C ALA A 36 8.80 0.30 3.37
N VAL A 37 9.63 -0.26 2.48
CA VAL A 37 10.69 0.48 1.79
C VAL A 37 10.09 1.52 0.84
N ALA A 38 9.08 1.13 0.06
CA ALA A 38 8.44 2.02 -0.91
C ALA A 38 7.75 3.21 -0.23
N ASP A 39 7.08 3.00 0.89
CA ASP A 39 6.46 4.08 1.65
C ASP A 39 7.50 5.09 2.15
N ALA A 40 8.57 4.62 2.83
CA ALA A 40 9.66 5.47 3.29
C ALA A 40 10.41 6.18 2.15
N ALA A 41 10.56 5.52 1.01
CA ALA A 41 11.21 6.08 -0.18
C ALA A 41 10.38 7.20 -0.81
N ALA A 42 9.06 7.04 -0.90
CA ALA A 42 8.17 7.99 -1.57
C ALA A 42 7.72 9.14 -0.65
N GLN A 43 7.70 8.92 0.67
CA GLN A 43 7.24 9.88 1.69
C GLN A 43 7.76 11.32 1.49
N PRO A 44 9.03 11.57 1.14
CA PRO A 44 9.54 12.93 0.99
C PRO A 44 8.88 13.72 -0.13
N LEU A 45 8.42 13.07 -1.21
CA LEU A 45 7.90 13.71 -2.42
C LEU A 45 6.41 13.44 -2.67
N HIS A 46 5.79 12.49 -1.97
CA HIS A 46 4.39 12.11 -2.25
C HIS A 46 3.42 13.28 -2.02
N TRP A 47 2.25 13.19 -2.65
CA TRP A 47 1.21 14.23 -2.67
C TRP A 47 1.62 15.58 -3.31
N ASN A 48 2.75 15.64 -4.03
CA ASN A 48 3.02 16.75 -4.95
C ASN A 48 2.17 16.60 -6.22
N TYR A 49 1.00 17.26 -6.25
CA TYR A 49 0.09 17.23 -7.40
C TYR A 49 0.46 18.21 -8.53
N ASN A 50 1.32 19.18 -8.25
CA ASN A 50 1.81 20.11 -9.28
C ASN A 50 2.98 19.46 -10.05
N LEU A 51 2.68 18.97 -11.25
CA LEU A 51 3.66 18.28 -12.08
C LEU A 51 4.85 19.17 -12.50
N ASP A 52 4.65 20.47 -12.71
CA ASP A 52 5.74 21.37 -13.09
C ASP A 52 6.65 21.68 -11.89
N LYS A 53 6.09 21.77 -10.68
CA LYS A 53 6.88 21.81 -9.45
C LYS A 53 7.71 20.54 -9.30
N LEU A 54 7.09 19.37 -9.47
CA LEU A 54 7.78 18.08 -9.35
C LEU A 54 8.91 17.96 -10.39
N LYS A 55 8.67 18.34 -11.65
CA LYS A 55 9.71 18.40 -12.70
C LYS A 55 10.87 19.32 -12.30
N SER A 56 10.58 20.47 -11.70
CA SER A 56 11.60 21.44 -11.29
C SER A 56 12.46 20.94 -10.13
N ILE A 57 11.87 20.16 -9.21
CA ILE A 57 12.59 19.46 -8.14
C ILE A 57 13.50 18.38 -8.74
N LEU A 58 12.94 17.53 -9.60
CA LEU A 58 13.66 16.38 -10.19
C LEU A 58 14.72 16.80 -11.22
N ALA A 59 14.65 18.01 -11.76
CA ALA A 59 15.72 18.56 -12.60
C ALA A 59 17.01 18.87 -11.81
N GLN A 60 16.89 19.08 -10.49
CA GLN A 60 18.03 19.36 -9.61
C GLN A 60 18.57 18.08 -8.98
N GLU A 61 17.68 17.18 -8.59
CA GLU A 61 18.00 15.88 -7.99
C GLU A 61 17.11 14.79 -8.63
N PRO A 62 17.63 14.00 -9.58
CA PRO A 62 16.82 13.12 -10.41
C PRO A 62 16.35 11.84 -9.70
N TRP A 63 16.82 11.56 -8.48
CA TRP A 63 16.45 10.37 -7.72
C TRP A 63 15.30 10.69 -6.75
N PRO A 64 14.04 10.34 -7.07
CA PRO A 64 12.89 10.69 -6.23
C PRO A 64 12.85 9.89 -4.91
N GLU A 65 13.45 8.70 -4.88
CA GLU A 65 13.46 7.82 -3.72
C GLU A 65 14.35 8.37 -2.62
N PHE A 66 13.85 8.36 -1.39
CA PHE A 66 14.61 8.85 -0.22
C PHE A 66 15.16 10.25 -0.43
N PHE A 67 14.36 11.13 -1.05
CA PHE A 67 14.78 12.49 -1.35
C PHE A 67 15.27 13.19 -0.06
N PRO A 68 16.49 13.78 -0.04
CA PRO A 68 17.13 14.21 1.21
C PRO A 68 16.35 15.29 1.98
N GLN A 69 15.68 16.19 1.26
CA GLN A 69 14.86 17.25 1.83
C GLN A 69 13.39 17.03 1.47
N SER A 70 12.52 16.80 2.45
CA SER A 70 11.10 16.62 2.17
C SER A 70 10.50 17.83 1.44
N GLU A 71 9.97 17.58 0.24
CA GLU A 71 9.23 18.52 -0.60
C GLU A 71 7.71 18.26 -0.56
N ASN A 72 7.27 17.41 0.37
CA ASN A 72 5.87 17.14 0.64
C ASN A 72 5.10 18.46 0.90
N PRO A 73 3.92 18.70 0.34
CA PRO A 73 3.24 19.98 0.59
C PRO A 73 2.47 20.04 1.92
N PHE A 74 2.31 18.92 2.63
CA PHE A 74 1.38 18.79 3.76
C PHE A 74 2.07 18.59 5.11
N TYR A 75 3.14 17.80 5.19
CA TYR A 75 3.81 17.50 6.46
C TYR A 75 5.30 17.21 6.30
N ARG A 76 6.04 17.21 7.41
CA ARG A 76 7.48 16.95 7.46
C ARG A 76 7.80 15.81 8.42
N ARG A 77 8.50 14.79 7.91
CA ARG A 77 9.18 13.73 8.68
C ARG A 77 10.59 13.58 8.13
N TYR A 78 11.46 12.92 8.89
CA TYR A 78 12.80 12.61 8.41
C TYR A 78 12.73 11.58 7.29
N THR A 79 13.50 11.80 6.23
CA THR A 79 13.65 10.85 5.13
C THR A 79 14.06 9.47 5.66
N GLY A 80 13.37 8.44 5.21
CA GLY A 80 13.53 7.06 5.70
C GLY A 80 12.55 6.68 6.82
N GLN A 81 11.83 7.63 7.41
CA GLN A 81 10.66 7.33 8.25
C GLN A 81 9.46 6.96 7.36
N GLN A 82 8.56 6.16 7.93
CA GLN A 82 7.29 5.85 7.30
C GLN A 82 6.39 7.09 7.20
N SER A 83 5.43 7.06 6.31
CA SER A 83 4.24 7.90 6.37
C SER A 83 3.17 7.26 7.27
N CYS A 84 2.02 7.91 7.39
CA CYS A 84 0.87 7.31 8.07
C CYS A 84 0.35 6.04 7.37
N TYR A 85 0.63 5.82 6.08
CA TYR A 85 0.32 4.57 5.40
C TYR A 85 1.19 3.42 5.92
N GLY A 86 2.51 3.63 5.97
CA GLY A 86 3.46 2.66 6.48
C GLY A 86 3.25 2.33 7.96
N ASP A 87 2.96 3.34 8.79
CA ASP A 87 2.65 3.14 10.21
C ASP A 87 1.37 2.30 10.39
N GLN A 88 0.33 2.51 9.57
CA GLN A 88 -0.87 1.66 9.58
C GLN A 88 -0.56 0.21 9.17
N ALA A 89 0.29 0.01 8.15
CA ALA A 89 0.73 -1.32 7.72
C ALA A 89 1.52 -2.03 8.82
N TYR A 90 2.37 -1.30 9.54
CA TYR A 90 3.13 -1.84 10.67
C TYR A 90 2.23 -2.30 11.81
N VAL A 91 1.23 -1.50 12.21
CA VAL A 91 0.25 -1.88 13.24
C VAL A 91 -0.51 -3.16 12.85
N LEU A 92 -0.91 -3.29 11.58
CA LEU A 92 -1.54 -4.50 11.07
C LEU A 92 -0.59 -5.70 11.13
N LEU A 93 0.67 -5.53 10.71
CA LEU A 93 1.69 -6.58 10.77
C LEU A 93 1.93 -7.06 12.21
N GLU A 94 2.06 -6.13 13.15
CA GLU A 94 2.29 -6.42 14.57
C GLU A 94 1.11 -7.22 15.15
N SER A 95 -0.13 -6.77 14.91
CA SER A 95 -1.33 -7.48 15.35
C SER A 95 -1.40 -8.92 14.80
N LEU A 96 -1.12 -9.10 13.51
CA LEU A 96 -1.10 -10.42 12.87
C LEU A 96 -0.03 -11.34 13.45
N SER A 97 1.15 -10.79 13.74
CA SER A 97 2.27 -11.54 14.31
C SER A 97 1.97 -12.00 15.75
N GLU A 98 1.47 -11.10 16.59
CA GLU A 98 1.20 -11.38 18.00
C GLU A 98 -0.04 -12.25 18.22
N CYS A 99 -1.02 -12.20 17.31
CA CYS A 99 -2.27 -12.98 17.41
C CYS A 99 -2.28 -14.27 16.57
N ASP A 100 -1.20 -14.58 15.84
CA ASP A 100 -1.13 -15.70 14.87
C ASP A 100 -2.24 -15.65 13.79
N GLY A 101 -2.65 -14.46 13.37
CA GLY A 101 -3.75 -14.25 12.45
C GLY A 101 -4.53 -12.98 12.74
N LEU A 102 -5.56 -12.71 11.94
CA LEU A 102 -6.38 -11.52 12.13
C LEU A 102 -7.22 -11.65 13.42
N ASN A 103 -6.93 -10.76 14.37
CA ASN A 103 -7.79 -10.47 15.50
C ASN A 103 -8.27 -9.01 15.39
N VAL A 104 -9.52 -8.82 14.98
CA VAL A 104 -10.09 -7.48 14.73
C VAL A 104 -10.09 -6.61 15.99
N GLU A 105 -10.31 -7.21 17.16
CA GLU A 105 -10.32 -6.43 18.41
C GLU A 105 -8.91 -5.99 18.80
N ASP A 106 -7.92 -6.88 18.72
CA ASP A 106 -6.51 -6.50 18.95
C ASP A 106 -6.06 -5.42 17.96
N LEU A 107 -6.42 -5.55 16.68
CA LEU A 107 -6.11 -4.54 15.65
C LEU A 107 -6.74 -3.18 15.98
N LYS A 108 -8.00 -3.14 16.44
CA LYS A 108 -8.66 -1.91 16.92
C LYS A 108 -7.89 -1.29 18.09
N GLN A 109 -7.55 -2.08 19.11
CA GLN A 109 -6.83 -1.58 20.29
C GLN A 109 -5.44 -1.03 19.95
N ARG A 110 -4.69 -1.73 19.09
CA ARG A 110 -3.36 -1.27 18.64
C ARG A 110 -3.46 -0.03 17.77
N THR A 111 -4.44 0.03 16.87
CA THR A 111 -4.68 1.23 16.05
C THR A 111 -5.05 2.43 16.93
N TYR A 112 -5.92 2.25 17.91
CA TYR A 112 -6.26 3.31 18.86
C TYR A 112 -5.03 3.77 19.66
N LYS A 113 -4.21 2.85 20.14
CA LYS A 113 -2.97 3.18 20.85
C LYS A 113 -1.95 3.92 19.96
N ALA A 114 -1.77 3.48 18.72
CA ALA A 114 -0.77 4.02 17.81
C ALA A 114 -1.13 5.41 17.26
N PHE A 115 -2.43 5.69 17.09
CA PHE A 115 -2.90 6.92 16.44
C PHE A 115 -3.78 7.80 17.32
N GLY A 116 -4.19 7.36 18.50
CA GLY A 116 -5.08 8.06 19.43
C GLY A 116 -4.38 8.99 20.41
N PRO A 117 -5.03 9.33 21.55
CA PRO A 117 -4.49 10.26 22.53
C PRO A 117 -3.10 9.88 23.05
N GLY A 118 -2.20 10.85 23.13
CA GLY A 118 -0.81 10.66 23.59
C GLY A 118 0.15 10.03 22.58
N SER A 119 -0.29 9.70 21.37
CA SER A 119 0.58 9.26 20.27
C SER A 119 1.33 10.43 19.62
N GLU A 120 2.32 10.14 18.76
CA GLU A 120 2.97 11.17 17.94
C GLU A 120 2.01 11.88 16.97
N TYR A 121 0.88 11.24 16.66
CA TYR A 121 -0.17 11.80 15.83
C TYR A 121 -1.08 12.76 16.60
N ASP A 122 -1.00 12.79 17.93
CA ASP A 122 -1.87 13.59 18.79
C ASP A 122 -1.44 15.06 18.86
N THR A 123 -1.63 15.75 17.75
CA THR A 123 -1.33 17.18 17.61
C THR A 123 -2.60 17.99 17.35
N PRO A 124 -2.61 19.31 17.66
CA PRO A 124 -3.79 20.15 17.42
C PRO A 124 -4.27 20.17 15.96
N VAL A 125 -3.38 20.01 14.98
CA VAL A 125 -3.76 19.97 13.55
C VAL A 125 -4.36 18.61 13.16
N ASN A 126 -3.93 17.56 13.85
CA ASN A 126 -4.42 16.20 13.65
C ASN A 126 -5.64 15.85 14.49
N ASP A 127 -6.09 16.75 15.39
CA ASP A 127 -7.24 16.53 16.25
C ASP A 127 -8.46 16.02 15.43
N PRO A 128 -8.98 14.81 15.72
CA PRO A 128 -10.13 14.29 15.01
C PRO A 128 -11.36 15.21 15.17
N TYR A 129 -11.50 15.91 16.30
CA TYR A 129 -12.63 16.76 16.63
C TYR A 129 -12.52 18.19 16.12
N ARG A 130 -11.42 18.54 15.44
CA ARG A 130 -11.23 19.87 14.86
C ARG A 130 -12.39 20.24 13.92
N GLU A 131 -13.01 21.39 14.18
CA GLU A 131 -14.18 21.86 13.45
C GLU A 131 -13.88 22.08 11.95
N LYS A 132 -14.78 21.57 11.09
CA LYS A 132 -14.73 21.84 9.65
C LYS A 132 -15.06 23.32 9.42
N GLY A 133 -14.14 24.06 8.78
CA GLY A 133 -14.31 25.49 8.47
C GLY A 133 -13.53 26.45 9.37
N GLY A 134 -12.85 25.94 10.41
CA GLY A 134 -11.90 26.75 11.19
C GLY A 134 -10.67 27.19 10.39
N PRO A 135 -9.81 28.06 10.98
CA PRO A 135 -8.61 28.56 10.31
C PRO A 135 -7.74 27.41 9.79
N ARG A 136 -7.37 27.44 8.51
CA ARG A 136 -6.52 26.40 7.91
C ARG A 136 -5.14 26.42 8.58
N PRO A 137 -4.55 25.24 8.88
CA PRO A 137 -3.20 25.21 9.41
C PRO A 137 -2.23 25.76 8.38
N GLN A 138 -1.13 26.36 8.85
CA GLN A 138 0.01 26.60 7.98
C GLN A 138 0.58 25.24 7.58
N LEU A 139 0.71 25.01 6.28
CA LEU A 139 1.30 23.81 5.72
C LEU A 139 2.68 24.14 5.14
N PRO A 140 3.63 23.19 5.15
CA PRO A 140 3.52 21.87 5.77
C PRO A 140 3.53 21.93 7.30
N ILE A 141 2.90 20.96 7.97
CA ILE A 141 3.06 20.79 9.42
C ILE A 141 4.39 20.10 9.76
N GLU A 142 4.92 20.36 10.95
CA GLU A 142 5.99 19.55 11.52
C GLU A 142 5.40 18.30 12.19
N GLY A 143 5.97 17.13 11.88
CA GLY A 143 5.50 15.85 12.38
C GLY A 143 4.54 15.12 11.43
N PRO A 144 3.92 14.02 11.89
CA PRO A 144 3.15 13.14 11.03
C PRO A 144 1.75 13.69 10.71
N TRP A 145 1.18 13.27 9.58
CA TRP A 145 -0.18 13.62 9.16
C TRP A 145 -1.17 12.50 9.47
N ARG A 146 -2.21 12.76 10.29
CA ARG A 146 -3.25 11.78 10.61
C ARG A 146 -4.33 11.76 9.51
N HIS A 147 -4.56 10.61 8.91
CA HIS A 147 -5.52 10.43 7.81
C HIS A 147 -6.98 10.56 8.25
N ALA A 148 -7.87 10.82 7.29
CA ALA A 148 -9.31 10.96 7.57
C ALA A 148 -9.92 9.65 8.09
N SER A 149 -9.56 8.51 7.48
CA SER A 149 -9.87 7.15 7.93
C SER A 149 -9.62 6.96 9.43
N LEU A 150 -8.43 7.35 9.91
CA LEU A 150 -8.05 7.25 11.32
C LEU A 150 -8.79 8.24 12.21
N LYS A 151 -9.07 9.46 11.74
CA LYS A 151 -9.87 10.43 12.51
C LYS A 151 -11.30 9.95 12.70
N GLY A 152 -11.90 9.36 11.66
CA GLY A 152 -13.22 8.75 11.75
C GLY A 152 -13.24 7.52 12.65
N PHE A 153 -12.22 6.66 12.52
CA PHE A 153 -11.98 5.53 13.42
C PHE A 153 -11.98 5.95 14.90
N LEU A 154 -11.15 6.91 15.28
CA LEU A 154 -11.04 7.37 16.68
C LEU A 154 -12.39 7.87 17.20
N LYS A 155 -13.11 8.69 16.41
CA LYS A 155 -14.45 9.17 16.78
C LYS A 155 -15.44 8.04 17.03
N ASN A 156 -15.41 7.01 16.19
CA ASN A 156 -16.32 5.89 16.30
C ASN A 156 -15.99 5.02 17.53
N VAL A 157 -14.71 4.80 17.82
CA VAL A 157 -14.27 4.11 19.05
C VAL A 157 -14.67 4.90 20.29
N ASP A 158 -14.39 6.21 20.33
CA ASP A 158 -14.72 7.07 21.47
C ASP A 158 -16.24 7.18 21.70
N ALA A 159 -17.04 7.01 20.65
CA ALA A 159 -18.50 6.93 20.73
C ALA A 159 -19.02 5.53 21.11
N GLY A 160 -18.15 4.55 21.35
CA GLY A 160 -18.53 3.18 21.72
C GLY A 160 -19.20 2.39 20.59
N LYS A 161 -18.97 2.75 19.33
CA LYS A 161 -19.55 2.02 18.19
C LYS A 161 -18.86 0.68 18.00
N LYS A 162 -19.65 -0.33 17.63
CA LYS A 162 -19.13 -1.66 17.27
C LYS A 162 -18.34 -1.60 15.96
N GLU A 163 -18.95 -1.00 14.93
CA GLU A 163 -18.31 -0.77 13.63
C GLU A 163 -17.56 0.55 13.69
N THR A 164 -16.25 0.48 13.47
CA THR A 164 -15.34 1.59 13.77
C THR A 164 -14.84 2.30 12.52
N GLY A 165 -14.87 1.67 11.35
CA GLY A 165 -14.51 2.33 10.10
C GLY A 165 -15.42 3.53 9.79
N CYS A 166 -14.89 4.50 9.04
CA CYS A 166 -15.67 5.61 8.52
C CYS A 166 -15.74 5.58 6.99
N GLU A 167 -16.75 6.25 6.44
CA GLU A 167 -16.86 6.46 5.00
C GLU A 167 -15.68 7.31 4.51
N ASP A 168 -14.73 6.65 3.84
CA ASP A 168 -13.49 7.23 3.35
C ASP A 168 -12.98 6.40 2.15
N ASP A 169 -12.93 7.05 0.99
CA ASP A 169 -12.56 6.43 -0.30
C ASP A 169 -11.06 6.58 -0.61
N GLN A 170 -10.25 6.96 0.37
CA GLN A 170 -8.82 7.12 0.16
C GLN A 170 -8.11 5.76 0.07
N ILE A 171 -6.91 5.77 -0.51
CA ILE A 171 -6.13 4.57 -0.86
C ILE A 171 -5.53 3.82 0.36
N ASP A 172 -5.85 4.25 1.59
CA ASP A 172 -5.34 3.69 2.85
C ASP A 172 -5.44 2.16 2.89
N GLY A 173 -6.56 1.59 2.44
CA GLY A 173 -6.80 0.15 2.41
C GLY A 173 -5.77 -0.61 1.56
N ILE A 174 -5.46 -0.09 0.36
CA ILE A 174 -4.46 -0.66 -0.54
C ILE A 174 -3.05 -0.47 0.02
N ALA A 175 -2.75 0.71 0.54
CA ALA A 175 -1.40 1.07 0.99
C ALA A 175 -0.92 0.21 2.18
N LYS A 176 -1.83 -0.27 3.03
CA LYS A 176 -1.50 -1.13 4.18
C LYS A 176 -1.73 -2.63 3.96
N LEU A 177 -2.02 -3.04 2.74
CA LEU A 177 -2.55 -4.38 2.42
C LEU A 177 -1.53 -5.52 2.53
N ALA A 178 -0.24 -5.23 2.38
CA ALA A 178 0.79 -6.25 2.22
C ALA A 178 0.85 -7.30 3.36
N PRO A 179 0.80 -6.94 4.65
CA PRO A 179 0.87 -7.91 5.75
C PRO A 179 -0.26 -8.94 5.73
N ILE A 180 -1.50 -8.50 5.53
CA ILE A 180 -2.66 -9.39 5.55
C ILE A 180 -2.69 -10.31 4.33
N VAL A 181 -2.32 -9.81 3.15
CA VAL A 181 -2.22 -10.67 1.96
C VAL A 181 -1.07 -11.66 2.09
N ALA A 182 0.10 -11.24 2.58
CA ALA A 182 1.21 -12.14 2.85
C ALA A 182 0.84 -13.28 3.82
N ARG A 183 0.03 -13.00 4.85
CA ARG A 183 -0.41 -13.99 5.84
C ARG A 183 -1.43 -14.99 5.30
N TYR A 184 -2.26 -14.58 4.35
CA TYR A 184 -3.41 -15.36 3.87
C TYR A 184 -3.36 -15.75 2.39
N ALA A 185 -2.31 -15.40 1.64
CA ALA A 185 -2.15 -15.78 0.24
C ALA A 185 -2.33 -17.30 0.04
N GLY A 186 -3.14 -17.67 -0.96
CA GLY A 186 -3.48 -19.05 -1.27
C GLY A 186 -4.57 -19.66 -0.37
N LYS A 187 -5.02 -18.97 0.68
CA LYS A 187 -6.07 -19.46 1.59
C LYS A 187 -7.46 -19.01 1.13
N PRO A 188 -8.49 -19.86 1.27
CA PRO A 188 -9.84 -19.53 0.79
C PRO A 188 -10.46 -18.30 1.47
N GLU A 189 -10.07 -18.00 2.70
CA GLU A 189 -10.56 -16.88 3.51
C GLU A 189 -9.83 -15.54 3.28
N LEU A 190 -8.83 -15.46 2.39
CA LEU A 190 -8.01 -14.25 2.19
C LEU A 190 -8.84 -12.98 2.06
N LEU A 191 -9.82 -12.95 1.15
CA LEU A 191 -10.59 -11.74 0.86
C LEU A 191 -11.51 -11.34 2.01
N GLU A 192 -12.02 -12.31 2.78
CA GLU A 192 -12.78 -12.05 4.00
C GLU A 192 -11.89 -11.36 5.04
N LYS A 193 -10.67 -11.88 5.26
CA LYS A 193 -9.73 -11.30 6.22
C LYS A 193 -9.18 -9.95 5.79
N VAL A 194 -9.02 -9.71 4.49
CA VAL A 194 -8.70 -8.39 3.98
C VAL A 194 -9.83 -7.41 4.31
N GLU A 195 -11.08 -7.72 3.94
CA GLU A 195 -12.21 -6.84 4.19
C GLU A 195 -12.39 -6.53 5.69
N ASP A 196 -12.36 -7.54 6.55
CA ASP A 196 -12.45 -7.39 8.01
C ASP A 196 -11.37 -6.44 8.57
N ALA A 197 -10.13 -6.56 8.08
CA ALA A 197 -9.02 -5.71 8.53
C ALA A 197 -9.17 -4.26 8.05
N ILE A 198 -9.64 -4.03 6.82
CA ILE A 198 -9.83 -2.68 6.28
C ILE A 198 -11.02 -1.97 6.94
N ARG A 199 -12.11 -2.69 7.22
CA ARG A 199 -13.30 -2.17 7.91
C ARG A 199 -13.04 -1.68 9.34
N VAL A 200 -11.88 -1.99 9.92
CA VAL A 200 -11.44 -1.36 11.17
C VAL A 200 -11.38 0.17 11.03
N THR A 201 -10.87 0.70 9.92
CA THR A 201 -10.68 2.14 9.73
C THR A 201 -11.49 2.74 8.58
N GLN A 202 -11.89 1.94 7.59
CA GLN A 202 -12.60 2.42 6.41
C GLN A 202 -13.83 1.57 6.12
N ASP A 203 -14.99 2.19 6.08
CA ASP A 203 -16.28 1.56 5.81
C ASP A 203 -16.90 2.20 4.55
N SER A 204 -16.31 1.88 3.39
CA SER A 204 -16.75 2.34 2.07
C SER A 204 -16.73 1.20 1.08
N ASP A 205 -17.81 1.03 0.30
CA ASP A 205 -17.90 -0.01 -0.72
C ASP A 205 -16.89 0.19 -1.85
N LEU A 206 -16.57 1.44 -2.20
CA LEU A 206 -15.55 1.76 -3.20
C LEU A 206 -14.16 1.35 -2.70
N CYS A 207 -13.80 1.77 -1.47
CA CYS A 207 -12.54 1.40 -0.85
C CYS A 207 -12.38 -0.13 -0.75
N ILE A 208 -13.43 -0.84 -0.33
CA ILE A 208 -13.40 -2.30 -0.19
C ILE A 208 -13.24 -2.97 -1.56
N ALA A 209 -14.02 -2.57 -2.57
CA ALA A 209 -13.92 -3.17 -3.91
C ALA A 209 -12.52 -3.00 -4.53
N GLU A 210 -11.96 -1.79 -4.46
CA GLU A 210 -10.61 -1.53 -4.97
C GLU A 210 -9.54 -2.29 -4.18
N THR A 211 -9.66 -2.34 -2.85
CA THR A 211 -8.69 -3.05 -2.01
C THR A 211 -8.72 -4.56 -2.24
N LEU A 212 -9.89 -5.15 -2.44
CA LEU A 212 -9.98 -6.58 -2.75
C LEU A 212 -9.44 -6.90 -4.15
N ALA A 213 -9.62 -6.03 -5.13
CA ALA A 213 -8.97 -6.18 -6.43
C ALA A 213 -7.44 -6.10 -6.30
N ALA A 214 -6.91 -5.13 -5.54
CA ALA A 214 -5.48 -5.04 -5.24
C ALA A 214 -4.96 -6.29 -4.49
N ALA A 215 -5.75 -6.86 -3.58
CA ALA A 215 -5.40 -8.07 -2.85
C ALA A 215 -5.21 -9.27 -3.77
N ARG A 216 -6.08 -9.42 -4.78
CA ARG A 216 -5.95 -10.47 -5.81
C ARG A 216 -4.68 -10.30 -6.64
N ILE A 217 -4.34 -9.06 -7.00
CA ILE A 217 -3.12 -8.76 -7.75
C ILE A 217 -1.88 -9.13 -6.92
N LEU A 218 -1.83 -8.69 -5.66
CA LEU A 218 -0.71 -8.99 -4.78
C LEU A 218 -0.60 -10.48 -4.46
N GLU A 219 -1.72 -11.16 -4.20
CA GLU A 219 -1.77 -12.61 -4.03
C GLU A 219 -1.22 -13.33 -5.25
N HIS A 220 -1.59 -12.91 -6.47
CA HIS A 220 -1.08 -13.52 -7.71
C HIS A 220 0.45 -13.49 -7.75
N TYR A 221 1.07 -12.35 -7.45
CA TYR A 221 2.53 -12.24 -7.43
C TYR A 221 3.17 -13.04 -6.29
N ILE A 222 2.56 -13.08 -5.10
CA ILE A 222 3.06 -13.90 -3.99
C ILE A 222 3.02 -15.39 -4.35
N MET A 223 1.93 -15.85 -4.98
CA MET A 223 1.77 -17.27 -5.33
C MET A 223 2.62 -17.68 -6.51
N ASN A 224 2.72 -16.83 -7.55
CA ASN A 224 3.28 -17.23 -8.84
C ASN A 224 4.62 -16.58 -9.20
N GLY A 225 5.03 -15.52 -8.49
CA GLY A 225 6.16 -14.68 -8.89
C GLY A 225 5.81 -13.74 -10.04
N PRO A 226 6.82 -13.14 -10.70
CA PRO A 226 6.61 -12.22 -11.81
C PRO A 226 5.83 -12.89 -12.95
N ASP A 227 4.68 -12.34 -13.29
CA ASP A 227 3.82 -12.83 -14.37
C ASP A 227 3.22 -11.66 -15.16
N PRO A 228 3.56 -11.48 -16.45
CA PRO A 228 2.99 -10.40 -17.27
C PRO A 228 1.48 -10.54 -17.47
N ARG A 229 0.88 -11.69 -17.12
CA ARG A 229 -0.56 -11.95 -17.21
C ARG A 229 -1.28 -11.81 -15.88
N ALA A 230 -0.64 -11.31 -14.82
CA ALA A 230 -1.26 -11.14 -13.50
C ALA A 230 -2.56 -10.33 -13.60
N LEU A 231 -2.56 -9.23 -14.35
CA LEU A 231 -3.75 -8.40 -14.53
C LEU A 231 -4.88 -9.15 -15.25
N ASP A 232 -4.55 -9.98 -16.25
CA ASP A 232 -5.53 -10.80 -16.97
C ASP A 232 -6.13 -11.89 -16.11
N ALA A 233 -5.32 -12.50 -15.24
CA ALA A 233 -5.79 -13.47 -14.28
C ALA A 233 -6.78 -12.84 -13.28
N VAL A 234 -6.51 -11.61 -12.81
CA VAL A 234 -7.39 -10.89 -11.89
C VAL A 234 -8.66 -10.40 -12.59
N LEU A 235 -8.57 -9.84 -13.80
CA LEU A 235 -9.75 -9.45 -14.59
C LEU A 235 -10.69 -10.65 -14.80
N LYS A 236 -10.14 -11.81 -15.18
CA LYS A 236 -10.92 -13.05 -15.29
C LYS A 236 -11.61 -13.45 -13.98
N GLN A 237 -10.98 -13.22 -12.82
CA GLN A 237 -11.63 -13.46 -11.52
C GLN A 237 -12.77 -12.48 -11.25
N LEU A 238 -12.61 -11.20 -11.61
CA LEU A 238 -13.63 -10.18 -11.39
C LEU A 238 -14.84 -10.37 -12.33
N ASP A 239 -14.61 -10.88 -13.54
CA ASP A 239 -15.65 -11.18 -14.52
C ASP A 239 -16.39 -12.49 -14.23
N ASP A 240 -15.87 -13.35 -13.34
CA ASP A 240 -16.54 -14.60 -12.99
C ASP A 240 -17.83 -14.33 -12.20
N PRO A 241 -19.01 -14.78 -12.69
CA PRO A 241 -20.27 -14.60 -11.98
C PRO A 241 -20.32 -15.31 -10.62
N ASN A 242 -19.48 -16.34 -10.42
CA ASN A 242 -19.37 -17.10 -9.18
C ASN A 242 -18.09 -16.78 -8.39
N ARG A 243 -17.47 -15.62 -8.65
CA ARG A 243 -16.24 -15.21 -7.97
C ARG A 243 -16.39 -15.18 -6.46
N LYS A 244 -15.29 -15.44 -5.76
CA LYS A 244 -15.21 -15.32 -4.29
C LYS A 244 -15.39 -13.87 -3.87
N LYS A 245 -16.21 -13.63 -2.83
CA LYS A 245 -16.49 -12.32 -2.24
C LYS A 245 -16.82 -11.23 -3.28
N PRO A 246 -17.96 -11.36 -3.99
CA PRO A 246 -18.40 -10.35 -4.94
C PRO A 246 -18.72 -9.04 -4.21
N GLN A 247 -18.35 -7.93 -4.84
CA GLN A 247 -18.73 -6.56 -4.46
C GLN A 247 -19.60 -5.95 -5.56
N GLU A 248 -20.43 -4.98 -5.20
CA GLU A 248 -21.31 -4.27 -6.15
C GLU A 248 -20.51 -3.52 -7.22
N LEU A 249 -19.35 -2.99 -6.85
CA LEU A 249 -18.50 -2.15 -7.70
C LEU A 249 -17.45 -2.92 -8.51
N ASP A 250 -17.40 -4.27 -8.42
CA ASP A 250 -16.39 -5.07 -9.12
C ASP A 250 -16.36 -4.82 -10.64
N ARG A 251 -17.53 -4.61 -11.26
CA ARG A 251 -17.62 -4.31 -12.70
C ARG A 251 -16.98 -2.97 -13.05
N ALA A 252 -17.14 -1.96 -12.19
CA ALA A 252 -16.52 -0.66 -12.39
C ALA A 252 -15.00 -0.75 -12.23
N VAL A 253 -14.54 -1.47 -11.18
CA VAL A 253 -13.12 -1.73 -10.94
C VAL A 253 -12.50 -2.49 -12.12
N ALA A 254 -13.14 -3.55 -12.62
CA ALA A 254 -12.69 -4.28 -13.80
C ALA A 254 -12.61 -3.36 -15.04
N GLY A 255 -13.60 -2.49 -15.23
CA GLY A 255 -13.59 -1.46 -16.28
C GLY A 255 -12.38 -0.54 -16.21
N HIS A 256 -12.02 -0.04 -15.02
CA HIS A 256 -10.81 0.78 -14.83
C HIS A 256 -9.52 0.00 -15.08
N LEU A 257 -9.45 -1.26 -14.63
CA LEU A 257 -8.31 -2.13 -14.90
C LEU A 257 -8.13 -2.42 -16.41
N HIS A 258 -9.23 -2.57 -17.16
CA HIS A 258 -9.20 -2.65 -18.61
C HIS A 258 -8.64 -1.37 -19.24
N GLN A 259 -9.08 -0.19 -18.79
CA GLN A 259 -8.54 1.09 -19.26
C GLN A 259 -7.04 1.21 -18.99
N VAL A 260 -6.56 0.79 -17.81
CA VAL A 260 -5.12 0.74 -17.52
C VAL A 260 -4.40 -0.14 -18.54
N LYS A 261 -4.92 -1.35 -18.80
CA LYS A 261 -4.31 -2.30 -19.76
C LYS A 261 -4.24 -1.74 -21.18
N GLU A 262 -5.31 -1.11 -21.66
CA GLU A 262 -5.39 -0.49 -22.98
C GLU A 262 -4.38 0.67 -23.16
N ASN A 263 -3.97 1.27 -22.04
CA ASN A 263 -3.10 2.44 -22.02
C ASN A 263 -1.64 2.14 -21.64
N LEU A 264 -1.30 0.90 -21.24
CA LEU A 264 0.08 0.49 -20.94
C LEU A 264 1.13 0.85 -21.99
N PRO A 265 0.84 0.83 -23.31
CA PRO A 265 1.82 1.21 -24.33
C PRO A 265 2.09 2.71 -24.43
N LYS A 266 1.27 3.55 -23.80
CA LYS A 266 1.34 5.01 -23.91
C LYS A 266 2.13 5.60 -22.74
N THR A 267 2.89 6.64 -23.03
CA THR A 267 3.63 7.42 -22.04
C THR A 267 2.68 8.32 -21.23
N PRO A 268 3.07 8.73 -20.00
CA PRO A 268 2.31 9.73 -19.24
C PRO A 268 2.04 11.02 -20.03
N GLN A 269 2.99 11.47 -20.87
CA GLN A 269 2.87 12.67 -21.70
C GLN A 269 1.78 12.52 -22.77
N GLU A 270 1.58 11.32 -23.30
CA GLU A 270 0.49 11.02 -24.24
C GLU A 270 -0.85 10.83 -23.54
N LEU A 271 -0.84 10.25 -22.33
CA LEU A 271 -2.06 9.91 -21.59
C LEU A 271 -2.70 11.08 -20.86
N ILE A 272 -1.90 11.90 -20.17
CA ILE A 272 -2.42 12.95 -19.28
C ILE A 272 -3.35 13.90 -20.04
N PRO A 273 -2.99 14.46 -21.21
CA PRO A 273 -3.89 15.35 -21.96
C PRO A 273 -5.14 14.67 -22.51
N ALA A 274 -5.08 13.35 -22.76
CA ALA A 274 -6.16 12.58 -23.41
C ALA A 274 -7.18 12.01 -22.42
N VAL A 275 -6.74 11.66 -21.22
CA VAL A 275 -7.56 10.98 -20.19
C VAL A 275 -7.93 11.93 -19.05
N PHE A 276 -7.02 12.82 -18.68
CA PHE A 276 -7.19 13.79 -17.60
C PHE A 276 -7.25 15.19 -18.20
N THR A 277 -8.33 15.48 -18.93
CA THR A 277 -8.61 16.84 -19.36
C THR A 277 -8.86 17.67 -18.11
N ASN A 278 -7.97 18.63 -17.80
CA ASN A 278 -8.16 19.57 -16.70
C ASN A 278 -9.59 20.14 -16.77
N ALA A 279 -10.44 19.76 -15.81
CA ALA A 279 -11.69 20.44 -15.50
C ALA A 279 -11.40 21.60 -14.56
#